data_AF-A0A7S3SUT1-F1
#
_entry.id   AF-A0A7S3SUT1-F1
#
_cell.length_a   1.000
_cell.length_b   1.000
_cell.length_c   1.000
_cell.angle_alpha   90.00
_cell.angle_beta   90.00
_cell.angle_gamma   90.00
#
_symmetry.space_group_name_H-M   'P 1'
#
loop_
_entity.id
_entity.type
_entity.pdbx_description
1 polymer ?
#
loop_
_entity_poly.entity_id
_entity_poly.type
_entity_poly.pdbx_seq_one_letter_code
_entity_poly.pdbx_strand_id
1 'polypeptide(L)'
;GMPGPITRLLACSKQQFDAYPASSLKMGPTFVHPNYAYNYNNESSGSYNKPAAVMHWIKESPPAEEFVLFIDADMLLRGAIDPVALGARRGLVLSEDASYLNTGIRAKLPQQYIAEELAPLAKSAGWWHIFHRDDLATIAPRWLHWCGAIRGDPRRYWRTLGADGAPVRGPREGGGEWVSKDISLGDSYVSRGEAPWIAEMYGYVLAAAEARIPTQLKHGVVQYSDFGRAAPYAEGGPAIIHYGLHCHVESYHFTKYDYPAFDIASCGGHFFRPPSKPSPRQALCAETVTLLNRALCSFYREQCPRDSPAAAAACPPAQLEGEWCANDKEDCAEKAKRGECSQRDVRAACVQSCTGCCGDSHPNCLNWAISGECTKNAGFMKGACALSCGHCSPPPPPQRSGAEGEAPPSRASAATAANGHGGDAGEGVAAAGRGGAARGRGGRER
;
A
#
# COMPACT_ATOMS: atom_id res chain seq x y z
N GLY A 1 13.13 18.26 -13.03
CA GLY A 1 11.66 18.21 -12.98
C GLY A 1 11.10 19.51 -13.49
N MET A 2 9.89 19.49 -14.00
CA MET A 2 9.25 20.69 -14.57
C MET A 2 8.50 21.44 -13.46
N PRO A 3 8.71 22.76 -13.28
CA PRO A 3 7.96 23.54 -12.32
C PRO A 3 6.51 23.71 -12.79
N GLY A 4 5.57 23.73 -11.85
CA GLY A 4 4.15 23.95 -12.13
C GLY A 4 3.36 24.15 -10.84
N PRO A 5 2.17 24.76 -10.90
CA PRO A 5 1.29 24.93 -9.75
C PRO A 5 0.63 23.60 -9.38
N ILE A 6 0.22 23.48 -8.10
CA ILE A 6 -0.61 22.39 -7.61
C ILE A 6 -2.02 22.94 -7.38
N THR A 7 -3.02 22.28 -7.93
CA THR A 7 -4.44 22.59 -7.69
C THR A 7 -5.12 21.40 -7.04
N ARG A 8 -5.70 21.60 -5.85
CA ARG A 8 -6.56 20.62 -5.20
C ARG A 8 -7.96 20.69 -5.82
N LEU A 9 -8.52 19.54 -6.18
CA LEU A 9 -9.90 19.47 -6.66
C LEU A 9 -10.82 19.02 -5.52
N LEU A 10 -11.81 19.84 -5.16
CA LEU A 10 -12.69 19.63 -4.02
C LEU A 10 -14.14 19.49 -4.47
N ALA A 11 -14.72 18.32 -4.23
CA ALA A 11 -16.14 18.07 -4.44
C ALA A 11 -16.96 18.58 -3.26
N CYS A 12 -17.79 19.61 -3.48
CA CYS A 12 -18.67 20.17 -2.44
C CYS A 12 -20.00 20.63 -3.06
N SER A 13 -21.12 20.32 -2.40
CA SER A 13 -22.35 21.07 -2.65
C SER A 13 -22.18 22.51 -2.12
N LYS A 14 -23.03 23.43 -2.58
CA LYS A 14 -23.02 24.81 -2.06
C LYS A 14 -23.13 24.84 -0.53
N GLN A 15 -24.05 24.04 0.04
CA GLN A 15 -24.24 23.95 1.49
C GLN A 15 -23.00 23.37 2.21
N GLN A 16 -22.36 22.34 1.63
CA GLN A 16 -21.14 21.76 2.19
C GLN A 16 -19.98 22.76 2.14
N PHE A 17 -19.86 23.52 1.05
CA PHE A 17 -18.83 24.54 0.91
C PHE A 17 -19.05 25.71 1.89
N ASP A 18 -20.29 26.17 2.05
CA ASP A 18 -20.65 27.22 3.01
C ASP A 18 -20.29 26.82 4.46
N ALA A 19 -20.27 25.51 4.77
CA ALA A 19 -19.87 24.96 6.07
C ALA A 19 -18.40 24.48 6.12
N TYR A 20 -17.64 24.58 5.03
CA TYR A 20 -16.27 24.07 4.94
C TYR A 20 -15.31 25.00 5.69
N PRO A 21 -14.41 24.48 6.57
CA PRO A 21 -13.52 25.34 7.33
C PRO A 21 -12.61 26.19 6.43
N ALA A 22 -12.64 27.51 6.62
CA ALA A 22 -11.83 28.44 5.83
C ALA A 22 -10.32 28.17 5.98
N SER A 23 -9.88 27.71 7.16
CA SER A 23 -8.50 27.25 7.39
C SER A 23 -8.12 26.05 6.52
N SER A 24 -9.05 25.14 6.22
CA SER A 24 -8.82 24.02 5.30
C SER A 24 -8.66 24.44 3.84
N LEU A 25 -9.09 25.64 3.45
CA LEU A 25 -8.82 26.19 2.12
C LEU A 25 -7.41 26.78 2.01
N LYS A 26 -6.73 27.04 3.14
CA LYS A 26 -5.35 27.55 3.15
C LYS A 26 -4.29 26.51 2.84
N MET A 27 -4.65 25.23 2.71
CA MET A 27 -3.72 24.17 2.32
C MET A 27 -3.14 24.35 0.92
N GLY A 28 -3.83 25.09 0.05
CA GLY A 28 -3.34 25.40 -1.29
C GLY A 28 -4.45 25.80 -2.25
N PRO A 29 -4.09 26.21 -3.49
CA PRO A 29 -5.06 26.53 -4.53
C PRO A 29 -6.08 25.41 -4.68
N THR A 30 -7.36 25.75 -4.56
CA THR A 30 -8.44 24.77 -4.55
C THR A 30 -9.48 25.14 -5.60
N PHE A 31 -9.77 24.23 -6.51
CA PHE A 31 -10.90 24.32 -7.42
C PHE A 31 -12.06 23.54 -6.83
N VAL A 32 -13.22 24.18 -6.68
CA VAL A 32 -14.42 23.60 -6.08
C VAL A 32 -15.40 23.26 -7.19
N HIS A 33 -15.92 22.04 -7.17
CA HIS A 33 -16.92 21.59 -8.14
C HIS A 33 -18.13 20.97 -7.43
N PRO A 34 -19.28 20.85 -8.12
CA PRO A 34 -20.46 20.21 -7.55
C PRO A 34 -20.16 18.80 -7.05
N ASN A 35 -20.82 18.37 -5.98
CA ASN A 35 -20.64 17.03 -5.44
C ASN A 35 -21.50 16.02 -6.21
N TYR A 36 -20.85 15.11 -6.95
CA TYR A 36 -21.47 14.03 -7.73
C TYR A 36 -21.65 12.74 -6.92
N ALA A 37 -21.29 12.73 -5.63
CA ALA A 37 -21.46 11.54 -4.79
C ALA A 37 -22.92 11.15 -4.54
N TYR A 38 -23.86 12.06 -4.77
CA TYR A 38 -25.26 11.87 -4.44
C TYR A 38 -26.15 12.09 -5.67
N ASN A 39 -27.04 11.14 -5.93
CA ASN A 39 -28.08 11.22 -6.97
C ASN A 39 -27.56 11.48 -8.40
N TYR A 40 -26.34 11.03 -8.72
CA TYR A 40 -25.85 11.03 -10.10
C TYR A 40 -26.29 9.73 -10.78
N ASN A 41 -26.97 9.82 -11.93
CA ASN A 41 -27.56 8.68 -12.64
C ASN A 41 -28.48 7.80 -11.76
N ASN A 42 -29.24 8.42 -10.85
CA ASN A 42 -30.09 7.73 -9.86
C ASN A 42 -29.32 6.78 -8.91
N GLU A 43 -28.05 7.07 -8.67
CA GLU A 43 -27.16 6.32 -7.78
C GLU A 43 -26.36 7.29 -6.88
N SER A 44 -25.84 6.79 -5.75
CA SER A 44 -24.93 7.54 -4.89
C SER A 44 -23.60 6.82 -4.76
N SER A 45 -22.51 7.46 -5.21
CA SER A 45 -21.16 6.95 -5.08
C SER A 45 -20.11 8.05 -5.16
N GLY A 46 -19.21 8.10 -4.18
CA GLY A 46 -18.07 9.02 -4.21
C GLY A 46 -17.13 8.82 -5.40
N SER A 47 -17.16 7.65 -6.05
CA SER A 47 -16.36 7.35 -7.24
C SER A 47 -16.62 8.30 -8.42
N TYR A 48 -17.79 8.95 -8.48
CA TYR A 48 -18.09 9.96 -9.50
C TYR A 48 -17.33 11.27 -9.33
N ASN A 49 -16.93 11.61 -8.10
CA ASN A 49 -16.31 12.90 -7.83
C ASN A 49 -14.96 13.05 -8.52
N LYS A 50 -14.14 11.99 -8.60
CA LYS A 50 -12.83 12.06 -9.25
C LYS A 50 -12.93 12.47 -10.75
N PRO A 51 -13.68 11.74 -11.62
CA PRO A 51 -13.81 12.16 -13.01
C PRO A 51 -14.57 13.48 -13.18
N ALA A 52 -15.58 13.76 -12.35
CA ALA A 52 -16.28 15.04 -12.39
C ALA A 52 -15.36 16.21 -12.03
N ALA A 53 -14.50 16.05 -11.04
CA ALA A 53 -13.51 17.05 -10.63
C ALA A 53 -12.62 17.46 -11.79
N VAL A 54 -12.05 16.46 -12.49
CA VAL A 54 -11.17 16.66 -13.63
C VAL A 54 -11.92 17.34 -14.78
N MET A 55 -13.14 16.90 -15.09
CA MET A 55 -13.99 17.48 -16.14
C MET A 55 -14.34 18.94 -15.87
N HIS A 56 -14.79 19.28 -14.65
CA HIS A 56 -15.10 20.66 -14.29
C HIS A 56 -13.85 21.53 -14.31
N TRP A 57 -12.75 21.07 -13.71
CA TRP A 57 -11.52 21.85 -13.60
C TRP A 57 -10.93 22.20 -14.97
N ILE A 58 -10.78 21.21 -15.86
CA ILE A 58 -10.21 21.46 -17.19
C ILE A 58 -11.09 22.38 -18.05
N LYS A 59 -12.41 22.37 -17.81
CA LYS A 59 -13.38 23.17 -18.57
C LYS A 59 -13.48 24.61 -18.04
N GLU A 60 -13.51 24.77 -16.72
CA GLU A 60 -13.83 26.04 -16.06
C GLU A 60 -12.58 26.82 -15.62
N SER A 61 -11.47 26.11 -15.42
CA SER A 61 -10.19 26.68 -15.01
C SER A 61 -9.01 25.93 -15.68
N PRO A 62 -8.94 25.91 -17.02
CA PRO A 62 -7.88 25.20 -17.74
C PRO A 62 -6.48 25.70 -17.32
N PRO A 63 -5.52 24.80 -17.09
CA PRO A 63 -4.15 25.19 -16.71
C PRO A 63 -3.42 25.86 -17.88
N ALA A 64 -2.44 26.72 -17.57
CA ALA A 64 -1.57 27.30 -18.59
C ALA A 64 -0.49 26.30 -19.06
N GLU A 65 -0.16 25.35 -18.20
CA GLU A 65 0.85 24.32 -18.39
C GLU A 65 0.43 23.34 -19.49
N GLU A 66 1.40 22.91 -20.29
CA GLU A 66 1.20 21.97 -21.40
C GLU A 66 0.90 20.55 -20.88
N PHE A 67 1.57 20.15 -19.79
CA PHE A 67 1.43 18.85 -19.18
C PHE A 67 0.78 18.94 -17.80
N VAL A 68 -0.13 18.01 -17.53
CA VAL A 68 -0.83 17.89 -16.24
C VAL A 68 -0.48 16.55 -15.62
N LEU A 69 0.17 16.58 -14.45
CA LEU A 69 0.29 15.42 -13.57
C LEU A 69 -0.97 15.33 -12.70
N PHE A 70 -1.78 14.31 -12.96
CA PHE A 70 -2.91 13.93 -12.13
C PHE A 70 -2.49 12.81 -11.17
N ILE A 71 -2.75 12.98 -9.88
CA ILE A 71 -2.45 12.01 -8.81
C ILE A 71 -3.58 11.98 -7.78
N ASP A 72 -3.70 10.88 -7.05
CA ASP A 72 -4.63 10.75 -5.93
C ASP A 72 -4.18 11.56 -4.70
N ALA A 73 -5.14 11.92 -3.84
CA ALA A 73 -4.89 12.71 -2.64
C ALA A 73 -4.07 11.97 -1.56
N ASP A 74 -3.86 10.67 -1.70
CA ASP A 74 -3.03 9.83 -0.84
C ASP A 74 -1.67 9.50 -1.46
N MET A 75 -1.11 10.44 -2.22
CA MET A 75 0.20 10.35 -2.84
C MET A 75 1.15 11.45 -2.37
N LEU A 76 2.40 11.09 -2.07
CA LEU A 76 3.46 12.00 -1.68
C LEU A 76 4.48 12.14 -2.81
N LEU A 77 4.77 13.38 -3.20
CA LEU A 77 5.84 13.68 -4.15
C LEU A 77 7.19 13.64 -3.42
N ARG A 78 8.06 12.68 -3.77
CA ARG A 78 9.42 12.55 -3.20
C ARG A 78 10.45 13.37 -3.96
N GLY A 79 10.19 13.65 -5.23
CA GLY A 79 11.19 14.24 -6.10
C GLY A 79 10.64 14.80 -7.39
N ALA A 80 11.56 15.38 -8.16
CA ALA A 80 11.27 16.02 -9.42
C ALA A 80 10.78 15.01 -10.49
N ILE A 81 9.67 15.34 -11.13
CA ILE A 81 9.15 14.58 -12.28
C ILE A 81 9.34 15.44 -13.52
N ASP A 82 9.93 14.87 -14.56
CA ASP A 82 10.06 15.51 -15.87
C ASP A 82 9.15 14.77 -16.87
N PRO A 83 8.01 15.37 -17.26
CA PRO A 83 7.06 14.71 -18.15
C PRO A 83 7.68 14.42 -19.51
N VAL A 84 8.51 15.33 -20.04
CA VAL A 84 9.13 15.20 -21.37
C VAL A 84 10.17 14.10 -21.35
N ALA A 85 11.02 14.04 -20.32
CA ALA A 85 12.01 12.97 -20.16
C ALA A 85 11.34 11.59 -19.96
N LEU A 86 10.15 11.55 -19.35
CA LEU A 86 9.34 10.33 -19.24
C LEU A 86 8.67 9.94 -20.57
N GLY A 87 8.67 10.81 -21.58
CA GLY A 87 8.12 10.58 -22.91
C GLY A 87 6.70 11.10 -23.12
N ALA A 88 6.21 12.00 -22.25
CA ALA A 88 4.91 12.63 -22.42
C ALA A 88 4.91 13.52 -23.66
N ARG A 89 3.83 13.44 -24.43
CA ARG A 89 3.60 14.24 -25.64
C ARG A 89 2.11 14.26 -25.93
N ARG A 90 1.65 15.26 -26.68
CA ARG A 90 0.27 15.26 -27.20
C ARG A 90 -0.04 13.97 -27.97
N GLY A 91 -1.25 13.46 -27.80
CA GLY A 91 -1.71 12.18 -28.33
C GLY A 91 -1.19 10.96 -27.56
N LEU A 92 -0.61 11.13 -26.37
CA LEU A 92 -0.13 10.02 -25.54
C LEU A 92 -0.23 10.34 -24.05
N VAL A 93 -0.99 9.54 -23.30
CA VAL A 93 -1.03 9.62 -21.84
C VAL A 93 0.01 8.67 -21.24
N LEU A 94 0.73 9.11 -20.20
CA LEU A 94 1.56 8.22 -19.39
C LEU A 94 0.82 7.85 -18.11
N SER A 95 0.94 6.60 -17.64
CA SER A 95 0.28 6.13 -16.40
C SER A 95 0.99 4.90 -15.82
N GLU A 96 0.67 4.51 -14.58
CA GLU A 96 1.12 3.24 -14.00
C GLU A 96 0.31 2.06 -14.54
N ASP A 97 0.91 0.87 -14.54
CA ASP A 97 0.15 -0.38 -14.65
C ASP A 97 -0.61 -0.72 -13.35
N ALA A 98 -1.88 -0.31 -13.29
CA ALA A 98 -2.85 -0.75 -12.30
C ALA A 98 -3.33 -2.18 -12.64
N SER A 99 -2.44 -3.16 -12.41
CA SER A 99 -2.56 -4.51 -12.96
C SER A 99 -3.86 -5.26 -12.59
N TYR A 100 -4.56 -4.92 -11.50
CA TYR A 100 -5.85 -5.52 -11.15
C TYR A 100 -6.95 -5.24 -12.19
N LEU A 101 -6.87 -4.12 -12.92
CA LEU A 101 -7.77 -3.79 -14.04
C LEU A 101 -7.61 -4.77 -15.22
N ASN A 102 -6.49 -5.49 -15.30
CA ASN A 102 -6.31 -6.50 -16.34
C ASN A 102 -7.38 -7.60 -16.27
N THR A 103 -7.97 -7.83 -15.10
CA THR A 103 -9.05 -8.82 -14.94
C THR A 103 -10.25 -8.46 -15.81
N GLY A 104 -10.75 -7.22 -15.74
CA GLY A 104 -11.85 -6.77 -16.59
C GLY A 104 -11.45 -6.62 -18.05
N ILE A 105 -10.24 -6.11 -18.34
CA ILE A 105 -9.75 -5.96 -19.72
C ILE A 105 -9.67 -7.32 -20.43
N ARG A 106 -9.09 -8.35 -19.78
CA ARG A 106 -9.00 -9.71 -20.34
C ARG A 106 -10.36 -10.39 -20.46
N ALA A 107 -11.30 -10.04 -19.58
CA ALA A 107 -12.69 -10.48 -19.64
C ALA A 107 -13.52 -9.74 -20.73
N LYS A 108 -12.86 -9.02 -21.64
CA LYS A 108 -13.49 -8.26 -22.72
C LYS A 108 -14.48 -7.19 -22.24
N LEU A 109 -14.24 -6.61 -21.06
CA LEU A 109 -15.05 -5.50 -20.56
C LEU A 109 -15.09 -4.33 -21.56
N PRO A 110 -13.97 -3.86 -22.14
CA PRO A 110 -14.01 -2.72 -23.05
C PRO A 110 -14.93 -2.92 -24.26
N GLN A 111 -14.96 -4.12 -24.83
CA GLN A 111 -15.80 -4.49 -25.98
C GLN A 111 -17.31 -4.38 -25.68
N GLN A 112 -17.72 -4.30 -24.41
CA GLN A 112 -19.13 -4.11 -24.04
C GLN A 112 -19.57 -2.64 -24.04
N TYR A 113 -18.62 -1.71 -24.10
CA TYR A 113 -18.88 -0.28 -23.95
C TYR A 113 -18.40 0.54 -25.14
N ILE A 114 -17.25 0.20 -25.73
CA ILE A 114 -16.66 0.91 -26.86
C ILE A 114 -16.58 0.00 -28.10
N ALA A 115 -16.41 0.62 -29.27
CA ALA A 115 -16.27 -0.10 -30.53
C ALA A 115 -15.12 -1.12 -30.49
N GLU A 116 -15.32 -2.28 -31.11
CA GLU A 116 -14.42 -3.44 -31.00
C GLU A 116 -12.99 -3.11 -31.44
N GLU A 117 -12.83 -2.28 -32.47
CA GLU A 117 -11.55 -1.82 -32.98
C GLU A 117 -10.79 -0.89 -32.02
N LEU A 118 -11.49 -0.29 -31.05
CA LEU A 118 -10.91 0.60 -30.04
C LEU A 118 -10.52 -0.15 -28.76
N ALA A 119 -11.11 -1.31 -28.50
CA ALA A 119 -10.84 -2.11 -27.30
C ALA A 119 -9.34 -2.44 -27.07
N PRO A 120 -8.50 -2.69 -28.09
CA PRO A 120 -7.06 -2.91 -27.89
C PRO A 120 -6.28 -1.70 -27.31
N LEU A 121 -6.85 -0.49 -27.41
CA LEU A 121 -6.27 0.73 -26.84
C LEU A 121 -6.52 0.86 -25.33
N ALA A 122 -7.49 0.13 -24.77
CA ALA A 122 -7.75 0.08 -23.34
C ALA A 122 -6.59 -0.60 -22.60
N LYS A 123 -5.86 0.16 -21.78
CA LYS A 123 -4.76 -0.34 -20.93
C LYS A 123 -5.16 -0.31 -19.46
N SER A 124 -4.55 -1.17 -18.65
CA SER A 124 -4.73 -1.24 -17.18
C SER A 124 -4.07 -0.06 -16.49
N ALA A 125 -4.54 1.15 -16.78
CA ALA A 125 -3.94 2.39 -16.33
C ALA A 125 -4.72 3.02 -15.18
N GLY A 126 -3.99 3.63 -14.23
CA GLY A 126 -4.60 4.28 -13.08
C GLY A 126 -3.60 4.86 -12.09
N TRP A 127 -4.12 5.33 -10.95
CA TRP A 127 -3.43 6.00 -9.84
C TRP A 127 -2.83 7.37 -10.19
N TRP A 128 -2.05 7.43 -11.26
CA TRP A 128 -1.50 8.67 -11.78
C TRP A 128 -1.56 8.70 -13.30
N HIS A 129 -1.62 9.92 -13.84
CA HIS A 129 -1.56 10.16 -15.26
C HIS A 129 -0.74 11.41 -15.56
N ILE A 130 0.05 11.40 -16.62
CA ILE A 130 0.55 12.63 -17.25
C ILE A 130 -0.19 12.81 -18.57
N PHE A 131 -0.97 13.86 -18.64
CA PHE A 131 -1.71 14.27 -19.83
C PHE A 131 -1.03 15.45 -20.51
N HIS A 132 -1.14 15.54 -21.83
CA HIS A 132 -1.16 16.85 -22.47
C HIS A 132 -2.52 17.52 -22.18
N ARG A 133 -2.54 18.81 -21.87
CA ARG A 133 -3.75 19.55 -21.48
C ARG A 133 -4.93 19.37 -22.44
N ASP A 134 -4.68 19.47 -23.75
CA ASP A 134 -5.75 19.34 -24.76
C ASP A 134 -6.30 17.91 -24.85
N ASP A 135 -5.47 16.91 -24.57
CA ASP A 135 -5.89 15.51 -24.51
C ASP A 135 -6.77 15.28 -23.28
N LEU A 136 -6.38 15.87 -22.14
CA LEU A 136 -7.20 15.84 -20.92
C LEU A 136 -8.57 16.49 -21.14
N ALA A 137 -8.63 17.62 -21.84
CA ALA A 137 -9.88 18.30 -22.18
C ALA A 137 -10.81 17.41 -23.04
N THR A 138 -10.24 16.55 -23.88
CA THR A 138 -10.98 15.59 -24.71
C THR A 138 -11.45 14.38 -23.87
N ILE A 139 -10.58 13.86 -23.01
CA ILE A 139 -10.83 12.64 -22.23
C ILE A 139 -11.79 12.89 -21.06
N ALA A 140 -11.64 13.99 -20.33
CA ALA A 140 -12.33 14.23 -19.06
C ALA A 140 -13.87 14.12 -19.11
N PRO A 141 -14.60 14.71 -20.09
CA PRO A 141 -16.05 14.53 -20.15
C PRO A 141 -16.46 13.08 -20.46
N ARG A 142 -15.65 12.36 -21.26
CA ARG A 142 -15.89 10.93 -21.57
C ARG A 142 -15.55 10.04 -20.37
N TRP A 143 -14.58 10.43 -19.55
CA TRP A 143 -14.23 9.72 -18.32
C TRP A 143 -15.43 9.65 -17.36
N LEU A 144 -16.07 10.79 -17.08
CA LEU A 144 -17.28 10.81 -16.23
C LEU A 144 -18.43 10.01 -16.86
N HIS A 145 -18.63 10.14 -18.17
CA HIS A 145 -19.65 9.39 -18.90
C HIS A 145 -19.47 7.87 -18.74
N TRP A 146 -18.26 7.35 -18.98
CA TRP A 146 -17.99 5.91 -18.91
C TRP A 146 -17.99 5.38 -17.48
N CYS A 147 -17.57 6.18 -16.50
CA CYS A 147 -17.76 5.85 -15.08
C CYS A 147 -19.25 5.62 -14.79
N GLY A 148 -20.12 6.55 -15.23
CA GLY A 148 -21.58 6.42 -15.14
C GLY A 148 -22.15 5.20 -15.86
N ALA A 149 -21.70 4.95 -17.09
CA ALA A 149 -22.18 3.84 -17.89
C ALA A 149 -21.84 2.47 -17.27
N ILE A 150 -20.63 2.32 -16.72
CA ILE A 150 -20.22 1.09 -16.03
C ILE A 150 -21.08 0.91 -14.79
N ARG A 151 -21.13 1.90 -13.89
CA ARG A 151 -21.88 1.76 -12.64
C ARG A 151 -23.39 1.58 -12.85
N GLY A 152 -23.95 2.22 -13.87
CA GLY A 152 -25.37 2.20 -14.20
C GLY A 152 -25.88 0.90 -14.85
N ASP A 153 -25.01 -0.02 -15.27
CA ASP A 153 -25.44 -1.33 -15.80
C ASP A 153 -24.67 -2.51 -15.18
N PRO A 154 -24.98 -2.88 -13.92
CA PRO A 154 -24.45 -4.06 -13.25
C PRO A 154 -24.43 -5.32 -14.10
N ARG A 155 -25.46 -5.49 -14.91
CA ARG A 155 -25.64 -6.73 -15.66
C ARG A 155 -24.65 -6.86 -16.82
N ARG A 156 -24.05 -5.79 -17.33
CA ARG A 156 -23.05 -5.88 -18.41
C ARG A 156 -21.75 -6.47 -17.87
N TYR A 157 -21.20 -5.85 -16.84
CA TYR A 157 -19.89 -6.24 -16.32
C TYR A 157 -19.91 -7.48 -15.41
N TRP A 158 -21.05 -7.85 -14.80
CA TRP A 158 -21.22 -9.13 -14.08
C TRP A 158 -21.56 -10.33 -15.01
N ARG A 159 -21.59 -10.16 -16.33
CA ARG A 159 -21.88 -11.24 -17.31
C ARG A 159 -20.77 -11.49 -18.34
N THR A 160 -19.56 -10.98 -18.13
CA THR A 160 -18.42 -11.27 -19.03
C THR A 160 -18.13 -12.78 -19.09
N LEU A 161 -18.14 -13.35 -20.29
CA LEU A 161 -17.76 -14.73 -20.56
C LEU A 161 -16.30 -14.81 -21.04
N GLY A 162 -15.60 -15.87 -20.67
CA GLY A 162 -14.26 -16.19 -21.16
C GLY A 162 -14.24 -16.45 -22.66
N ALA A 163 -13.05 -16.67 -23.21
CA ALA A 163 -12.88 -16.95 -24.64
C ALA A 163 -13.63 -18.21 -25.12
N ASP A 164 -13.97 -19.10 -24.19
CA ASP A 164 -14.71 -20.35 -24.36
C ASP A 164 -16.24 -20.21 -24.16
N GLY A 165 -16.74 -19.01 -23.88
CA GLY A 165 -18.17 -18.77 -23.59
C GLY A 165 -18.60 -19.20 -22.18
N ALA A 166 -17.69 -19.63 -21.31
CA ALA A 166 -17.98 -19.93 -19.91
C ALA A 166 -17.78 -18.69 -19.02
N PRO A 167 -18.38 -18.61 -17.81
CA PRO A 167 -18.10 -17.53 -16.86
C PRO A 167 -16.60 -17.44 -16.53
N VAL A 168 -16.04 -16.22 -16.56
CA VAL A 168 -14.62 -15.97 -16.22
C VAL A 168 -14.35 -16.30 -14.75
N ARG A 169 -13.44 -17.24 -14.49
CA ARG A 169 -12.99 -17.63 -13.13
C ARG A 169 -11.85 -16.70 -12.67
N GLY A 170 -11.96 -16.09 -11.50
CA GLY A 170 -10.91 -15.25 -10.90
C GLY A 170 -9.83 -16.06 -10.14
N PRO A 171 -8.66 -15.46 -9.82
CA PRO A 171 -7.61 -16.11 -9.04
C PRO A 171 -8.00 -16.29 -7.57
N ARG A 172 -7.42 -17.31 -6.91
CA ARG A 172 -7.76 -17.78 -5.56
C ARG A 172 -6.68 -17.42 -4.53
N GLU A 173 -7.07 -17.02 -3.32
CA GLU A 173 -6.27 -17.22 -2.10
C GLU A 173 -6.70 -18.52 -1.38
N GLY A 174 -5.75 -19.41 -1.03
CA GLY A 174 -5.96 -20.54 -0.08
C GLY A 174 -6.74 -21.78 -0.57
N GLY A 175 -6.18 -22.59 -1.49
CA GLY A 175 -6.71 -23.84 -2.10
C GLY A 175 -7.84 -24.65 -1.41
N GLY A 176 -9.00 -24.77 -2.07
CA GLY A 176 -10.25 -25.39 -1.59
C GLY A 176 -11.36 -25.34 -2.67
N GLU A 177 -12.58 -25.80 -2.38
CA GLU A 177 -13.66 -26.01 -3.38
C GLU A 177 -14.23 -24.70 -3.97
N TRP A 178 -14.75 -24.78 -5.20
CA TRP A 178 -15.12 -23.64 -6.07
C TRP A 178 -16.52 -23.12 -5.78
N VAL A 179 -16.64 -21.86 -5.37
CA VAL A 179 -17.90 -21.11 -5.40
C VAL A 179 -17.71 -19.91 -6.33
N SER A 180 -18.56 -19.77 -7.33
CA SER A 180 -18.50 -18.73 -8.35
C SER A 180 -18.71 -17.32 -7.76
N LYS A 181 -17.62 -16.63 -7.41
CA LYS A 181 -17.60 -15.16 -7.30
C LYS A 181 -17.43 -14.60 -8.72
N ASP A 182 -18.52 -14.64 -9.48
CA ASP A 182 -18.56 -14.29 -10.92
C ASP A 182 -18.02 -12.88 -11.15
N ILE A 183 -16.83 -12.77 -11.77
CA ILE A 183 -16.16 -11.59 -12.34
C ILE A 183 -15.82 -10.46 -11.34
N SER A 184 -14.71 -10.61 -10.62
CA SER A 184 -14.08 -9.43 -10.01
C SER A 184 -13.47 -8.58 -11.13
N LEU A 185 -13.95 -7.35 -11.32
CA LEU A 185 -13.35 -6.36 -12.21
C LEU A 185 -11.91 -5.95 -11.79
N GLY A 186 -11.26 -6.71 -10.92
CA GLY A 186 -10.13 -6.27 -10.12
C GLY A 186 -10.57 -5.48 -8.87
N ASP A 187 -11.88 -5.39 -8.60
CA ASP A 187 -12.40 -4.74 -7.41
C ASP A 187 -12.52 -5.77 -6.29
N SER A 188 -11.70 -5.61 -5.26
CA SER A 188 -11.70 -6.47 -4.08
C SER A 188 -12.74 -6.07 -3.04
N TYR A 189 -13.39 -4.92 -3.18
CA TYR A 189 -14.24 -4.31 -2.15
C TYR A 189 -15.73 -4.36 -2.48
N VAL A 190 -16.12 -5.03 -3.56
CA VAL A 190 -17.50 -4.99 -4.08
C VAL A 190 -18.09 -6.40 -4.18
N SER A 191 -19.34 -6.54 -3.75
CA SER A 191 -20.08 -7.80 -3.80
C SER A 191 -20.81 -7.97 -5.13
N ARG A 192 -21.15 -9.22 -5.48
CA ARG A 192 -21.91 -9.51 -6.72
C ARG A 192 -23.21 -8.71 -6.75
N GLY A 193 -23.46 -8.03 -7.87
CA GLY A 193 -24.65 -7.21 -8.09
C GLY A 193 -24.48 -5.73 -7.71
N GLU A 194 -23.39 -5.38 -7.01
CA GLU A 194 -23.07 -4.00 -6.66
C GLU A 194 -22.26 -3.30 -7.76
N ALA A 195 -22.25 -1.97 -7.71
CA ALA A 195 -21.50 -1.11 -8.63
C ALA A 195 -20.02 -0.98 -8.23
N PRO A 196 -19.06 -1.30 -9.12
CA PRO A 196 -17.63 -1.34 -8.81
C PRO A 196 -17.09 0.04 -8.45
N TRP A 197 -16.40 0.16 -7.32
CA TRP A 197 -15.74 1.40 -6.90
C TRP A 197 -14.71 1.87 -7.93
N ILE A 198 -13.98 0.91 -8.50
CA ILE A 198 -12.97 1.15 -9.55
C ILE A 198 -13.57 1.50 -10.93
N ALA A 199 -14.90 1.69 -11.04
CA ALA A 199 -15.52 2.20 -12.27
C ALA A 199 -14.93 3.52 -12.73
N GLU A 200 -14.45 4.35 -11.79
CA GLU A 200 -13.73 5.57 -12.11
C GLU A 200 -12.50 5.26 -12.97
N MET A 201 -11.71 4.25 -12.62
CA MET A 201 -10.50 3.92 -13.37
C MET A 201 -10.85 3.35 -14.74
N TYR A 202 -11.82 2.44 -14.83
CA TYR A 202 -12.29 1.96 -16.13
C TYR A 202 -12.90 3.07 -16.98
N GLY A 203 -13.55 4.05 -16.36
CA GLY A 203 -14.06 5.23 -17.05
C GLY A 203 -12.95 5.97 -17.80
N TYR A 204 -11.78 6.13 -17.18
CA TYR A 204 -10.59 6.69 -17.84
C TYR A 204 -10.12 5.79 -18.99
N VAL A 205 -9.99 4.49 -18.71
CA VAL A 205 -9.50 3.50 -19.69
C VAL A 205 -10.34 3.51 -20.97
N LEU A 206 -11.66 3.55 -20.84
CA LEU A 206 -12.59 3.63 -21.98
C LEU A 206 -12.54 5.00 -22.66
N ALA A 207 -12.46 6.09 -21.90
CA ALA A 207 -12.40 7.45 -22.43
C ALA A 207 -11.15 7.70 -23.29
N ALA A 208 -9.98 7.27 -22.82
CA ALA A 208 -8.72 7.39 -23.56
C ALA A 208 -8.73 6.55 -24.85
N ALA A 209 -9.24 5.32 -24.77
CA ALA A 209 -9.39 4.43 -25.91
C ALA A 209 -10.37 4.99 -26.96
N GLU A 210 -11.53 5.47 -26.52
CA GLU A 210 -12.54 6.10 -27.38
C GLU A 210 -12.00 7.35 -28.08
N ALA A 211 -11.24 8.17 -27.36
CA ALA A 211 -10.59 9.36 -27.91
C ALA A 211 -9.44 9.05 -28.88
N ARG A 212 -9.05 7.77 -29.02
CA ARG A 212 -7.86 7.32 -29.76
C ARG A 212 -6.56 7.95 -29.25
N ILE A 213 -6.51 8.22 -27.96
CA ILE A 213 -5.33 8.75 -27.26
C ILE A 213 -4.75 7.59 -26.43
N PRO A 214 -3.77 6.83 -26.96
CA PRO A 214 -3.25 5.67 -26.28
C PRO A 214 -2.61 6.03 -24.94
N THR A 215 -2.62 5.06 -24.01
CA THR A 215 -1.86 5.14 -22.77
C THR A 215 -0.60 4.30 -22.87
N GLN A 216 0.55 4.87 -22.53
CA GLN A 216 1.78 4.14 -22.29
C GLN A 216 1.96 3.90 -20.80
N LEU A 217 2.02 2.62 -20.42
CA LEU A 217 2.30 2.22 -19.05
C LEU A 217 3.78 2.45 -18.72
N LYS A 218 4.02 2.98 -17.53
CA LYS A 218 5.34 3.20 -16.93
C LYS A 218 5.39 2.39 -15.63
N HIS A 219 6.62 2.02 -15.24
CA HIS A 219 6.89 1.29 -14.01
C HIS A 219 7.94 2.03 -13.20
N GLY A 220 7.81 1.97 -11.87
CA GLY A 220 8.79 2.54 -10.94
C GLY A 220 8.68 4.05 -10.75
N VAL A 221 7.61 4.70 -11.24
CA VAL A 221 7.33 6.12 -10.95
C VAL A 221 6.63 6.25 -9.60
N VAL A 222 5.63 5.40 -9.36
CA VAL A 222 4.90 5.30 -8.10
C VAL A 222 5.28 3.99 -7.40
N GLN A 223 5.38 4.02 -6.08
CA GLN A 223 5.43 2.81 -5.26
C GLN A 223 4.57 2.96 -4.01
N TYR A 224 3.87 1.89 -3.65
CA TYR A 224 3.12 1.86 -2.40
C TYR A 224 4.05 1.80 -1.18
N SER A 225 3.61 2.40 -0.07
CA SER A 225 4.42 2.53 1.16
C SER A 225 4.71 1.21 1.90
N ASP A 226 3.94 0.15 1.64
CA ASP A 226 4.12 -1.21 2.20
C ASP A 226 4.99 -2.12 1.33
N PHE A 227 5.25 -1.77 0.07
CA PHE A 227 6.13 -2.53 -0.79
C PHE A 227 7.59 -2.23 -0.43
N GLY A 228 8.24 -3.19 0.23
CA GLY A 228 9.57 -3.05 0.82
C GLY A 228 10.72 -2.78 -0.16
N ARG A 229 11.85 -2.30 0.40
CA ARG A 229 13.13 -1.98 -0.27
C ARG A 229 12.97 -1.15 -1.56
N ALA A 230 12.30 -0.01 -1.46
CA ALA A 230 12.47 1.02 -2.48
C ALA A 230 13.85 1.66 -2.33
N ALA A 231 14.54 1.87 -3.46
CA ALA A 231 15.75 2.66 -3.45
C ALA A 231 15.46 4.09 -2.94
N PRO A 232 16.45 4.76 -2.32
CA PRO A 232 16.42 6.20 -2.16
C PRO A 232 16.10 6.87 -3.50
N TYR A 233 15.34 7.97 -3.48
CA TYR A 233 15.04 8.70 -4.72
C TYR A 233 16.31 9.12 -5.48
N ALA A 234 17.35 9.54 -4.77
CA ALA A 234 18.66 9.89 -5.34
C ALA A 234 19.36 8.73 -6.08
N GLU A 235 18.98 7.49 -5.79
CA GLU A 235 19.52 6.27 -6.39
C GLU A 235 18.55 5.66 -7.44
N GLY A 236 17.59 6.46 -7.92
CA GLY A 236 16.60 6.01 -8.91
C GLY A 236 15.34 5.37 -8.31
N GLY A 237 15.08 5.59 -7.02
CA GLY A 237 13.82 5.21 -6.38
C GLY A 237 12.59 5.93 -6.97
N PRO A 238 11.37 5.48 -6.63
CA PRO A 238 10.14 6.04 -7.15
C PRO A 238 10.02 7.52 -6.82
N ALA A 239 9.43 8.31 -7.72
CA ALA A 239 9.22 9.75 -7.54
C ALA A 239 7.98 10.04 -6.66
N ILE A 240 7.08 9.07 -6.52
CA ILE A 240 5.81 9.20 -5.79
C ILE A 240 5.66 8.02 -4.83
N ILE A 241 5.26 8.29 -3.57
CA ILE A 241 4.80 7.25 -2.63
C ILE A 241 3.28 7.25 -2.61
N HIS A 242 2.66 6.09 -2.83
CA HIS A 242 1.22 5.90 -2.62
C HIS A 242 0.98 5.29 -1.23
N TYR A 243 0.38 6.02 -0.30
CA TYR A 243 0.15 5.56 1.08
C TYR A 243 -1.31 5.14 1.33
N GLY A 244 -1.98 4.61 0.30
CA GLY A 244 -3.43 4.48 0.27
C GLY A 244 -4.05 3.34 1.09
N LEU A 245 -3.33 2.24 1.33
CA LEU A 245 -3.90 1.04 1.99
C LEU A 245 -3.45 0.97 3.45
N HIS A 246 -2.28 0.39 3.67
CA HIS A 246 -1.71 0.26 5.00
C HIS A 246 -0.20 0.20 4.87
N CYS A 247 0.53 0.79 5.79
CA CYS A 247 1.88 0.37 6.09
C CYS A 247 1.81 -0.63 7.25
N HIS A 248 2.10 -1.89 6.97
CA HIS A 248 2.38 -2.89 7.99
C HIS A 248 3.78 -3.42 7.77
N VAL A 249 4.67 -3.17 8.73
CA VAL A 249 5.94 -3.89 8.73
C VAL A 249 6.28 -4.29 10.15
N GLU A 250 6.32 -5.60 10.37
CA GLU A 250 6.50 -6.21 11.69
C GLU A 250 5.43 -5.71 12.67
N SER A 251 5.84 -5.16 13.81
CA SER A 251 4.93 -4.62 14.82
C SER A 251 4.51 -3.16 14.56
N TYR A 252 5.08 -2.50 13.55
CA TYR A 252 4.73 -1.12 13.21
C TYR A 252 3.57 -1.09 12.22
N HIS A 253 2.60 -0.23 12.52
CA HIS A 253 1.42 0.01 11.70
C HIS A 253 1.21 1.51 11.51
N PHE A 254 0.96 1.91 10.28
CA PHE A 254 0.39 3.20 9.93
C PHE A 254 -0.64 3.02 8.84
N THR A 255 -1.86 3.51 9.06
CA THR A 255 -2.84 3.70 7.99
C THR A 255 -3.63 4.97 8.22
N LYS A 256 -4.02 5.65 7.13
CA LYS A 256 -4.90 6.81 7.20
C LYS A 256 -6.26 6.48 7.83
N TYR A 257 -6.70 5.22 7.74
CA TYR A 257 -7.98 4.76 8.30
C TYR A 257 -8.01 4.78 9.83
N ASP A 258 -6.87 4.79 10.51
CA ASP A 258 -6.78 4.91 11.98
C ASP A 258 -7.10 6.33 12.46
N TYR A 259 -7.14 7.30 11.54
CA TYR A 259 -7.28 8.72 11.84
C TYR A 259 -8.50 9.36 11.16
N PRO A 260 -9.73 8.79 11.29
CA PRO A 260 -10.91 9.27 10.57
C PRO A 260 -11.39 10.65 11.01
N ALA A 261 -11.00 11.07 12.23
CA ALA A 261 -11.34 12.37 12.81
C ALA A 261 -10.17 13.38 12.74
N PHE A 262 -9.09 13.05 12.04
CA PHE A 262 -7.96 13.97 11.92
C PHE A 262 -8.36 15.19 11.10
N ASP A 263 -8.31 16.35 11.73
CA ASP A 263 -8.56 17.63 11.11
C ASP A 263 -7.33 18.53 11.25
N ILE A 264 -6.62 18.73 10.14
CA ILE A 264 -5.46 19.62 10.08
C ILE A 264 -5.83 21.08 10.41
N ALA A 265 -7.06 21.50 10.09
CA ALA A 265 -7.54 22.86 10.32
C ALA A 265 -7.91 23.16 11.77
N SER A 266 -8.03 22.13 12.62
CA SER A 266 -8.22 22.29 14.07
C SER A 266 -7.02 22.94 14.76
N CYS A 267 -5.84 22.93 14.12
CA CYS A 267 -4.60 23.42 14.71
C CYS A 267 -4.28 22.79 16.08
N GLY A 268 -4.61 21.50 16.25
CA GLY A 268 -4.37 20.74 17.49
C GLY A 268 -2.91 20.30 17.72
N GLY A 269 -2.01 20.46 16.75
CA GLY A 269 -0.60 20.11 16.90
C GLY A 269 -0.32 18.61 16.86
N HIS A 270 -1.16 17.84 16.17
CA HIS A 270 -1.02 16.40 16.07
C HIS A 270 0.03 16.00 15.04
N PHE A 271 0.91 15.08 15.41
CA PHE A 271 1.88 14.44 14.53
C PHE A 271 1.71 12.93 14.58
N PHE A 272 2.04 12.26 13.49
CA PHE A 272 2.03 10.81 13.38
C PHE A 272 3.32 10.23 13.99
N ARG A 273 3.23 9.10 14.67
CA ARG A 273 4.41 8.47 15.29
C ARG A 273 5.21 7.71 14.23
N PRO A 274 6.46 8.11 13.89
CA PRO A 274 7.30 7.31 12.99
C PRO A 274 7.76 6.01 13.66
N PRO A 275 8.16 4.99 12.88
CA PRO A 275 8.83 3.82 13.45
C PRO A 275 10.16 4.26 14.07
N SER A 276 10.48 3.78 15.27
CA SER A 276 11.66 4.24 16.02
C SER A 276 12.99 3.80 15.39
N LYS A 277 13.00 2.67 14.67
CA LYS A 277 14.17 2.12 13.95
C LYS A 277 13.68 1.33 12.72
N PRO A 278 13.38 1.99 11.59
CA PRO A 278 12.90 1.28 10.42
C PRO A 278 13.95 0.28 9.92
N SER A 279 13.54 -0.90 9.43
CA SER A 279 14.32 -1.83 8.59
C SER A 279 14.18 -1.46 7.11
N PRO A 280 15.08 -1.83 6.19
CA PRO A 280 15.00 -1.37 4.78
C PRO A 280 13.64 -1.63 4.11
N ARG A 281 12.83 -2.54 4.67
CA ARG A 281 11.44 -2.80 4.29
C ARG A 281 10.45 -1.74 4.81
N GLN A 282 10.72 -1.14 5.96
CA GLN A 282 10.01 0.00 6.56
C GLN A 282 10.38 1.36 5.95
N ALA A 283 11.38 1.44 5.07
CA ALA A 283 11.92 2.72 4.60
C ALA A 283 10.86 3.65 4.00
N LEU A 284 10.07 3.19 3.03
CA LEU A 284 9.03 4.01 2.43
C LEU A 284 7.95 4.40 3.42
N CYS A 285 7.59 3.50 4.32
CA CYS A 285 6.60 3.80 5.36
C CYS A 285 7.09 4.83 6.37
N ALA A 286 8.33 4.71 6.85
CA ALA A 286 8.96 5.68 7.72
C ALA A 286 9.10 7.05 7.03
N GLU A 287 9.44 7.03 5.74
CA GLU A 287 9.52 8.22 4.91
C GLU A 287 8.15 8.87 4.74
N THR A 288 7.08 8.10 4.46
CA THR A 288 5.69 8.60 4.40
C THR A 288 5.34 9.39 5.66
N VAL A 289 5.56 8.78 6.84
CA VAL A 289 5.20 9.41 8.12
C VAL A 289 6.07 10.65 8.38
N THR A 290 7.35 10.59 8.04
CA THR A 290 8.27 11.74 8.14
C THR A 290 7.84 12.90 7.23
N LEU A 291 7.51 12.61 5.97
CA LEU A 291 7.07 13.61 4.99
C LEU A 291 5.73 14.24 5.40
N LEU A 292 4.77 13.43 5.87
CA LEU A 292 3.50 13.94 6.41
C LEU A 292 3.75 14.86 7.61
N ASN A 293 4.55 14.44 8.59
CA ASN A 293 4.86 15.26 9.76
C ASN A 293 5.57 16.57 9.41
N ARG A 294 6.46 16.55 8.42
CA ARG A 294 7.13 17.74 7.92
C ARG A 294 6.14 18.71 7.26
N ALA A 295 5.22 18.19 6.45
CA ALA A 295 4.16 18.99 5.83
C ALA A 295 3.23 19.60 6.89
N LEU A 296 2.82 18.82 7.89
CA LEU A 296 2.03 19.28 9.04
C LEU A 296 2.75 20.37 9.82
N CYS A 297 4.05 20.21 10.09
CA CYS A 297 4.85 21.23 10.76
C CYS A 297 4.86 22.56 9.99
N SER A 298 5.06 22.52 8.66
CA SER A 298 5.02 23.71 7.82
C SER A 298 3.65 24.38 7.90
N PHE A 299 2.58 23.60 7.72
CA PHE A 299 1.21 24.10 7.78
C PHE A 299 0.90 24.73 9.14
N TYR A 300 1.25 24.07 10.25
CA TYR A 300 1.03 24.58 11.60
C TYR A 300 1.78 25.88 11.87
N ARG A 301 3.03 26.02 11.39
CA ARG A 301 3.80 27.26 11.59
C ARG A 301 3.28 28.43 10.75
N GLU A 302 2.80 28.14 9.54
CA GLU A 302 2.43 29.17 8.57
C GLU A 302 0.96 29.58 8.65
N GLN A 303 0.06 28.63 8.96
CA GLN A 303 -1.38 28.80 8.77
C GLN A 303 -2.17 28.84 10.08
N CYS A 304 -1.62 28.33 11.19
CA CYS A 304 -2.31 28.31 12.47
C CYS A 304 -2.06 29.58 13.31
N PRO A 305 -3.03 29.99 14.16
CA PRO A 305 -2.84 31.08 15.11
C PRO A 305 -1.66 30.82 16.06
N ARG A 306 -0.92 31.88 16.43
CA ARG A 306 0.28 31.76 17.29
C ARG A 306 -0.01 31.25 18.69
N ASP A 307 -1.24 31.39 19.15
CA ASP A 307 -1.75 30.91 20.44
C ASP A 307 -2.37 29.50 20.37
N SER A 308 -2.41 28.88 19.18
CA SER A 308 -2.93 27.52 19.03
C SER A 308 -1.98 26.46 19.59
N PRO A 309 -2.49 25.27 20.00
CA PRO A 309 -1.65 24.14 20.40
C PRO A 309 -0.63 23.74 19.32
N ALA A 310 -0.99 23.85 18.04
CA ALA A 310 -0.11 23.61 16.91
C ALA A 310 1.11 24.54 16.87
N ALA A 311 0.96 25.82 17.22
CA ALA A 311 2.07 26.76 17.24
C ALA A 311 3.08 26.48 18.36
N ALA A 312 2.62 25.90 19.48
CA ALA A 312 3.48 25.49 20.59
C ALA A 312 4.12 24.10 20.40
N ALA A 313 3.63 23.30 19.44
CA ALA A 313 4.09 21.93 19.25
C ALA A 313 5.51 21.90 18.66
N ALA A 314 6.38 21.09 19.26
CA ALA A 314 7.70 20.83 18.72
C ALA A 314 7.58 19.98 17.44
N CYS A 315 8.11 20.49 16.33
CA CYS A 315 8.08 19.73 15.08
C CYS A 315 8.97 18.48 15.19
N PRO A 316 8.50 17.31 14.71
CA PRO A 316 9.31 16.11 14.64
C PRO A 316 10.59 16.35 13.83
N PRO A 317 11.72 15.72 14.19
CA PRO A 317 12.98 15.87 13.46
C PRO A 317 12.82 15.43 12.00
N ALA A 318 13.54 16.11 11.10
CA ALA A 318 13.44 15.91 9.65
C ALA A 318 14.09 14.60 9.16
N GLN A 319 14.94 13.99 9.96
CA GLN A 319 15.57 12.69 9.71
C GLN A 319 15.45 11.83 10.97
N LEU A 320 15.19 10.54 10.78
CA LEU A 320 15.62 9.54 11.75
C LEU A 320 17.14 9.49 11.66
N GLU A 321 17.84 10.28 12.48
CA GLU A 321 19.29 10.15 12.63
C GLU A 321 19.58 8.76 13.24
N GLY A 322 20.09 7.85 12.41
CA GLY A 322 20.55 6.52 12.80
C GLY A 322 20.90 5.66 11.59
N GLU A 323 22.16 5.22 11.49
CA GLU A 323 22.62 4.31 10.43
C GLU A 323 21.96 2.92 10.56
N TRP A 324 21.58 2.35 9.41
CA TRP A 324 20.67 1.22 9.23
C TRP A 324 21.20 -0.18 9.63
N CYS A 325 22.24 -0.27 10.46
CA CYS A 325 22.68 -1.51 11.13
C CYS A 325 23.85 -1.19 12.06
N ALA A 326 23.58 -0.59 13.22
CA ALA A 326 24.59 -0.25 14.21
C ALA A 326 24.36 -1.00 15.53
N ASN A 327 25.43 -1.16 16.30
CA ASN A 327 25.33 -1.59 17.70
C ASN A 327 24.93 -0.38 18.56
N ASP A 328 23.95 -0.57 19.43
CA ASP A 328 23.50 0.45 20.40
C ASP A 328 24.43 0.53 21.63
N LYS A 329 25.36 -0.43 21.79
CA LYS A 329 26.32 -0.47 22.90
C LYS A 329 27.74 -0.74 22.37
N GLU A 330 28.71 -0.08 22.97
CA GLU A 330 30.13 -0.23 22.62
C GLU A 330 30.65 -1.65 22.89
N ASP A 331 30.04 -2.39 23.83
CA ASP A 331 30.46 -3.73 24.24
C ASP A 331 29.90 -4.88 23.38
N CYS A 332 29.18 -4.54 22.30
CA CYS A 332 28.47 -5.50 21.47
C CYS A 332 29.36 -6.49 20.72
N ALA A 333 30.57 -6.09 20.32
CA ALA A 333 31.53 -7.01 19.70
C ALA A 333 32.01 -8.09 20.69
N GLU A 334 32.24 -7.71 21.95
CA GLU A 334 32.70 -8.64 23.00
C GLU A 334 31.56 -9.54 23.50
N LYS A 335 30.32 -9.05 23.54
CA LYS A 335 29.14 -9.87 23.83
C LYS A 335 28.89 -10.91 22.75
N ALA A 336 29.10 -10.55 21.48
CA ALA A 336 28.99 -11.49 20.37
C ALA A 336 30.06 -12.59 20.43
N LYS A 337 31.31 -12.22 20.72
CA LYS A 337 32.41 -13.19 20.92
C LYS A 337 32.15 -14.16 22.09
N ARG A 338 31.47 -13.70 23.14
CA ARG A 338 31.07 -14.52 24.30
C ARG A 338 29.84 -15.39 24.05
N GLY A 339 29.26 -15.36 22.85
CA GLY A 339 28.10 -16.16 22.49
C GLY A 339 26.78 -15.65 23.10
N GLU A 340 26.75 -14.41 23.60
CA GLU A 340 25.60 -13.83 24.29
C GLU A 340 24.48 -13.38 23.32
N CYS A 341 24.67 -13.54 22.01
CA CYS A 341 23.70 -13.18 20.96
C CYS A 341 22.43 -14.05 20.93
N SER A 342 22.36 -15.07 21.77
CA SER A 342 21.15 -15.84 22.06
C SER A 342 20.23 -15.12 23.06
N GLN A 343 20.77 -14.19 23.85
CA GLN A 343 19.98 -13.38 24.78
C GLN A 343 19.24 -12.30 23.99
N ARG A 344 17.94 -12.19 24.22
CA ARG A 344 17.04 -11.28 23.49
C ARG A 344 17.52 -9.83 23.53
N ASP A 345 17.90 -9.37 24.71
CA ASP A 345 18.24 -7.97 24.98
C ASP A 345 19.60 -7.61 24.35
N VAL A 346 20.54 -8.57 24.35
CA VAL A 346 21.85 -8.45 23.70
C VAL A 346 21.69 -8.48 22.19
N ARG A 347 20.92 -9.42 21.64
CA ARG A 347 20.66 -9.51 20.20
C ARG A 347 19.95 -8.26 19.67
N ALA A 348 19.09 -7.64 20.48
CA ALA A 348 18.37 -6.41 20.14
C ALA A 348 19.26 -5.15 20.19
N ALA A 349 20.17 -5.04 21.17
CA ALA A 349 21.08 -3.91 21.28
C ALA A 349 22.33 -4.05 20.38
N CYS A 350 22.71 -5.27 19.99
CA CYS A 350 23.96 -5.59 19.31
C CYS A 350 23.74 -6.18 17.92
N VAL A 351 22.81 -5.58 17.15
CA VAL A 351 22.29 -6.14 15.89
C VAL A 351 23.41 -6.39 14.88
N GLN A 352 24.29 -5.42 14.67
CA GLN A 352 25.41 -5.56 13.74
C GLN A 352 26.36 -6.70 14.14
N SER A 353 26.76 -6.75 15.42
CA SER A 353 27.69 -7.77 15.93
C SER A 353 27.08 -9.17 16.04
N CYS A 354 25.77 -9.29 16.29
CA CYS A 354 25.12 -10.56 16.54
C CYS A 354 24.52 -11.23 15.31
N THR A 355 24.21 -10.47 14.27
CA THR A 355 23.50 -11.01 13.10
C THR A 355 24.17 -10.67 11.78
N GLY A 356 25.19 -9.80 11.76
CA GLY A 356 25.76 -9.29 10.51
C GLY A 356 24.70 -8.66 9.59
N CYS A 357 23.59 -8.19 10.18
CA CYS A 357 22.42 -7.67 9.47
C CYS A 357 21.66 -8.72 8.61
N CYS A 358 21.74 -10.02 8.95
CA CYS A 358 21.01 -11.10 8.26
C CYS A 358 19.49 -11.08 8.55
N GLY A 359 18.67 -11.21 7.50
CA GLY A 359 17.21 -11.17 7.59
C GLY A 359 16.51 -11.85 6.42
N ASP A 360 15.19 -12.02 6.52
CA ASP A 360 14.36 -12.49 5.40
C ASP A 360 14.12 -11.37 4.39
N SER A 361 13.86 -11.76 3.16
CA SER A 361 13.80 -10.92 1.96
C SER A 361 12.46 -11.05 1.21
N HIS A 362 11.64 -12.07 1.51
CA HIS A 362 10.23 -12.19 1.08
C HIS A 362 9.22 -12.20 2.27
N PRO A 363 7.97 -11.68 2.13
CA PRO A 363 6.96 -11.67 3.20
C PRO A 363 6.45 -13.05 3.61
N ASN A 364 6.43 -14.01 2.68
CA ASN A 364 6.00 -15.39 2.95
C ASN A 364 7.09 -16.31 3.53
N CYS A 365 8.28 -15.79 3.86
CA CYS A 365 9.40 -16.60 4.31
C CYS A 365 9.10 -17.47 5.53
N LEU A 366 8.38 -16.93 6.52
CA LEU A 366 7.96 -17.69 7.70
C LEU A 366 6.99 -18.81 7.33
N ASN A 367 6.00 -18.50 6.48
CA ASN A 367 4.99 -19.47 6.04
C ASN A 367 5.60 -20.60 5.20
N TRP A 368 6.56 -20.26 4.34
CA TRP A 368 7.30 -21.23 3.54
C TRP A 368 8.24 -22.07 4.40
N ALA A 369 8.92 -21.47 5.38
CA ALA A 369 9.74 -22.21 6.32
C ALA A 369 8.92 -23.21 7.14
N ILE A 370 7.76 -22.80 7.66
CA ILE A 370 6.80 -23.67 8.35
C ILE A 370 6.26 -24.77 7.42
N SER A 371 6.10 -24.47 6.13
CA SER A 371 5.67 -25.44 5.10
C SER A 371 6.78 -26.39 4.63
N GLY A 372 7.99 -26.27 5.20
CA GLY A 372 9.15 -27.11 4.88
C GLY A 372 9.93 -26.69 3.64
N GLU A 373 9.72 -25.47 3.12
CA GLU A 373 10.43 -24.98 1.93
C GLU A 373 11.93 -24.77 2.18
N CYS A 374 12.36 -24.61 3.44
CA CYS A 374 13.77 -24.52 3.79
C CYS A 374 14.58 -25.75 3.34
N THR A 375 13.93 -26.91 3.24
CA THR A 375 14.53 -28.15 2.72
C THR A 375 14.13 -28.41 1.27
N LYS A 376 12.87 -28.15 0.89
CA LYS A 376 12.36 -28.41 -0.47
C LYS A 376 12.86 -27.43 -1.54
N ASN A 377 13.11 -26.18 -1.16
CA ASN A 377 13.54 -25.09 -2.04
C ASN A 377 14.73 -24.33 -1.43
N ALA A 378 15.73 -25.08 -0.97
CA ALA A 378 16.85 -24.56 -0.20
C ALA A 378 17.62 -23.42 -0.91
N GLY A 379 17.75 -23.45 -2.24
CA GLY A 379 18.46 -22.41 -3.00
C GLY A 379 17.80 -21.03 -2.89
N PHE A 380 16.50 -20.96 -3.19
CA PHE A 380 15.73 -19.72 -3.05
C PHE A 380 15.57 -19.32 -1.59
N MET A 381 15.26 -20.29 -0.71
CA MET A 381 15.01 -20.02 0.70
C MET A 381 16.28 -19.58 1.44
N LYS A 382 17.47 -20.06 1.06
CA LYS A 382 18.73 -19.58 1.63
C LYS A 382 19.05 -18.14 1.25
N GLY A 383 18.70 -17.70 0.04
CA GLY A 383 18.93 -16.32 -0.42
C GLY A 383 17.84 -15.34 0.02
N ALA A 384 16.58 -15.76 -0.04
CA ALA A 384 15.43 -14.90 0.21
C ALA A 384 14.85 -15.05 1.62
N CYS A 385 15.15 -16.12 2.36
CA CYS A 385 14.50 -16.48 3.63
C CYS A 385 15.51 -17.01 4.67
N ALA A 386 16.72 -16.42 4.69
CA ALA A 386 17.85 -16.88 5.48
C ALA A 386 17.56 -16.89 7.00
N LEU A 387 16.71 -15.99 7.49
CA LEU A 387 16.34 -15.92 8.90
C LEU A 387 15.28 -16.99 9.23
N SER A 388 14.21 -17.08 8.44
CA SER A 388 13.14 -18.07 8.61
C SER A 388 13.64 -19.51 8.47
N CYS A 389 14.71 -19.75 7.70
CA CYS A 389 15.32 -21.07 7.53
C CYS A 389 16.51 -21.36 8.45
N GLY A 390 16.80 -20.49 9.41
CA GLY A 390 17.87 -20.72 10.39
C GLY A 390 19.28 -20.66 9.80
N HIS A 391 19.47 -19.96 8.68
CA HIS A 391 20.77 -19.82 7.99
C HIS A 391 21.56 -18.59 8.41
N CYS A 392 21.01 -17.72 9.27
CA CYS A 392 21.79 -16.65 9.86
C CYS A 392 22.79 -17.21 10.89
N SER A 393 24.07 -17.26 10.53
CA SER A 393 25.18 -17.51 11.45
C SER A 393 25.94 -16.22 11.72
N PRO A 394 26.54 -16.03 12.92
CA PRO A 394 27.48 -14.94 13.15
C PRO A 394 28.67 -15.06 12.19
N PRO A 395 29.31 -13.94 11.78
CA PRO A 395 30.47 -14.01 10.90
C PRO A 395 31.60 -14.82 11.57
N PRO A 396 32.35 -15.66 10.83
CA PRO A 396 33.46 -16.38 11.40
C PRO A 396 34.52 -15.39 11.90
N PRO A 397 35.21 -15.69 13.03
CA PRO A 397 36.31 -14.85 13.47
C PRO A 397 37.41 -14.79 12.40
N PRO A 398 38.13 -13.67 12.28
CA PRO A 398 39.20 -13.53 11.30
C PRO A 398 40.27 -14.61 11.56
N GLN A 399 40.57 -15.41 10.53
CA GLN A 399 41.64 -16.40 10.58
C GLN A 399 42.98 -15.68 10.73
N ARG A 400 43.64 -15.87 11.88
CA ARG A 400 45.04 -15.49 12.04
C ARG A 400 45.89 -16.48 11.25
N SER A 401 46.56 -15.98 10.23
CA SER A 401 47.77 -16.59 9.68
C SER A 401 48.83 -16.66 10.79
N GLY A 402 49.40 -17.84 11.04
CA GLY A 402 50.54 -17.99 11.93
C GLY A 402 50.72 -19.38 12.55
N ALA A 403 51.59 -20.16 11.91
CA ALA A 403 52.60 -21.07 12.47
C ALA A 403 52.35 -21.91 13.75
N GLU A 404 52.50 -23.23 13.54
CA GLU A 404 53.29 -24.23 14.31
C GLU A 404 52.90 -24.68 15.75
N GLY A 405 52.83 -26.03 15.88
CA GLY A 405 53.05 -26.84 17.11
C GLY A 405 51.93 -26.82 18.14
N GLU A 406 51.48 -27.89 18.78
CA GLU A 406 51.92 -29.27 18.95
C GLU A 406 50.75 -30.01 19.66
N ALA A 407 50.50 -31.29 19.39
CA ALA A 407 49.54 -32.15 20.13
C ALA A 407 50.33 -33.08 21.09
N PRO A 408 49.77 -34.04 21.87
CA PRO A 408 48.39 -34.37 22.33
C PRO A 408 48.44 -34.64 23.89
N PRO A 409 47.74 -35.59 24.58
CA PRO A 409 46.60 -36.51 24.30
C PRO A 409 45.44 -36.47 25.34
N SER A 410 44.18 -36.74 24.99
CA SER A 410 43.43 -38.02 24.78
C SER A 410 42.95 -38.78 26.04
N ARG A 411 41.62 -39.08 26.08
CA ARG A 411 40.90 -40.29 26.58
C ARG A 411 39.40 -39.97 26.66
N ALA A 412 38.53 -40.50 25.79
CA ALA A 412 37.95 -41.86 25.74
C ALA A 412 36.84 -42.10 26.79
N SER A 413 35.56 -42.11 26.36
CA SER A 413 34.65 -43.29 26.37
C SER A 413 33.67 -43.24 27.57
N ALA A 414 32.43 -43.72 27.57
CA ALA A 414 31.62 -44.53 26.68
C ALA A 414 30.11 -44.31 26.95
N ALA A 415 29.31 -44.82 26.02
CA ALA A 415 27.84 -44.92 26.00
C ALA A 415 27.24 -45.80 27.11
N THR A 416 25.94 -45.66 27.39
CA THR A 416 24.93 -46.70 27.11
C THR A 416 23.49 -46.23 27.33
N ALA A 417 22.58 -46.88 26.60
CA ALA A 417 21.15 -46.66 26.49
C ALA A 417 20.33 -47.70 27.28
N ALA A 418 19.07 -47.39 27.60
CA ALA A 418 17.87 -48.26 27.59
C ALA A 418 16.72 -47.52 28.31
N ASN A 419 15.62 -47.15 27.65
CA ASN A 419 14.40 -47.91 27.34
C ASN A 419 13.62 -48.48 28.56
N GLY A 420 12.33 -48.10 28.68
CA GLY A 420 11.32 -48.95 29.34
C GLY A 420 10.11 -48.27 30.02
N HIS A 421 8.97 -48.20 29.28
CA HIS A 421 7.63 -48.72 29.64
C HIS A 421 6.69 -48.11 30.72
N GLY A 422 5.39 -48.03 30.34
CA GLY A 422 4.16 -48.20 31.17
C GLY A 422 3.55 -46.90 31.74
N GLY A 423 2.33 -46.45 31.41
CA GLY A 423 0.99 -46.98 31.81
C GLY A 423 0.61 -46.43 33.20
N ASP A 424 -0.61 -46.04 33.62
CA ASP A 424 -1.98 -45.93 33.13
C ASP A 424 -2.81 -45.18 34.24
N ALA A 425 -3.97 -44.63 33.88
CA ALA A 425 -5.22 -44.38 34.66
C ALA A 425 -5.35 -43.49 35.94
N GLY A 426 -6.51 -42.80 36.01
CA GLY A 426 -7.30 -42.46 37.23
C GLY A 426 -7.57 -40.96 37.47
N GLU A 427 -8.69 -40.36 37.02
CA GLU A 427 -10.06 -40.25 37.61
C GLU A 427 -10.25 -39.40 38.90
N GLY A 428 -11.33 -38.60 38.96
CA GLY A 428 -12.03 -38.24 40.21
C GLY A 428 -12.22 -36.74 40.55
N VAL A 429 -13.23 -36.02 40.01
CA VAL A 429 -14.54 -35.66 40.65
C VAL A 429 -14.52 -34.48 41.66
N ALA A 430 -15.34 -33.43 41.41
CA ALA A 430 -16.40 -32.94 42.32
C ALA A 430 -17.11 -31.67 41.80
N ALA A 431 -18.43 -31.59 42.03
CA ALA A 431 -19.37 -30.57 41.59
C ALA A 431 -20.13 -29.92 42.76
N ALA A 432 -20.61 -28.67 42.58
CA ALA A 432 -21.80 -28.05 43.22
C ALA A 432 -22.00 -26.66 42.56
N GLY A 433 -23.12 -26.28 41.92
CA GLY A 433 -24.45 -25.92 42.46
C GLY A 433 -24.53 -24.38 42.67
N ARG A 434 -25.55 -23.58 42.35
CA ARG A 434 -26.97 -23.71 41.95
C ARG A 434 -27.50 -22.33 41.45
N GLY A 435 -28.61 -22.35 40.69
CA GLY A 435 -29.69 -21.34 40.67
C GLY A 435 -29.68 -20.34 39.49
N GLY A 436 -30.74 -20.09 38.72
CA GLY A 436 -32.12 -20.59 38.71
C GLY A 436 -33.03 -19.60 37.95
N ALA A 437 -33.94 -20.15 37.11
CA ALA A 437 -35.20 -19.59 36.58
C ALA A 437 -35.16 -18.41 35.57
N ALA A 438 -36.07 -18.24 34.61
CA ALA A 438 -37.06 -19.11 33.94
C ALA A 438 -37.68 -18.30 32.76
N ARG A 439 -37.83 -18.98 31.60
CA ARG A 439 -38.93 -18.96 30.61
C ARG A 439 -39.59 -17.64 30.15
N GLY A 440 -39.63 -17.48 28.82
CA GLY A 440 -40.70 -16.81 28.07
C GLY A 440 -40.64 -17.19 26.58
N ARG A 441 -41.66 -17.88 26.07
CA ARG A 441 -41.79 -18.39 24.69
C ARG A 441 -42.33 -17.32 23.72
N GLY A 442 -41.90 -17.42 22.46
CA GLY A 442 -42.79 -17.52 21.31
C GLY A 442 -43.14 -16.24 20.54
N GLY A 443 -43.14 -16.33 19.20
CA GLY A 443 -43.86 -15.37 18.35
C GLY A 443 -43.27 -15.21 16.95
N ARG A 444 -43.98 -15.73 15.96
CA ARG A 444 -43.76 -15.63 14.51
C ARG A 444 -44.35 -14.33 13.94
N GLU A 445 -43.92 -14.01 12.71
CA GLU A 445 -44.59 -13.19 11.66
C GLU A 445 -44.65 -11.66 11.83
N ARG A 446 -43.94 -10.93 10.96
CA ARG A 446 -44.43 -10.45 9.64
C ARG A 446 -43.26 -10.11 8.72
#